data_AF-F3LHK8-F1
#
_entry.id   AF-F3LHK8-F1
#
_cell.length_a   1.000
_cell.length_b   1.000
_cell.length_c   1.000
_cell.angle_alpha   90.00
_cell.angle_beta   90.00
_cell.angle_gamma   90.00
#
_symmetry.space_group_name_H-M   'P 1'
#
loop_
_entity.id
_entity.type
_entity.pdbx_description
1 polymer ?
#
loop_
_entity_poly.entity_id
_entity_poly.type
_entity_poly.pdbx_seq_one_letter_code
_entity_poly.pdbx_strand_id
1 'polypeptide(L)' 'MSLFFISDLHLHPSRPEITQAFYDFLSSTAKQAEALYILGDFFEAWLGDDDDTPMYKEVIQQLKDYSEGQNNTPIP' A
#
# COMPACT_ATOMS: atom_id res chain seq x y z
N MET A 1 12.83 -14.51 -6.86
CA MET A 1 11.40 -14.21 -6.96
C MET A 1 10.78 -14.41 -5.59
N SER A 2 10.15 -13.35 -5.08
CA SER A 2 9.53 -13.34 -3.76
C SER A 2 8.15 -12.71 -3.88
N LEU A 3 7.15 -13.37 -3.34
CA LEU A 3 5.78 -12.87 -3.24
C LEU A 3 5.56 -12.40 -1.80
N PHE A 4 5.10 -11.17 -1.62
CA PHE A 4 4.81 -10.62 -0.30
C PHE A 4 3.32 -10.58 -0.04
N PHE A 5 2.96 -10.88 1.20
CA PHE A 5 1.58 -10.88 1.68
C PHE A 5 1.54 -10.02 2.95
N ILE A 6 0.63 -9.06 2.99
CA ILE A 6 0.36 -8.21 4.15
C ILE A 6 -1.14 -8.19 4.44
N SER A 7 -1.52 -7.93 5.68
CA SER A 7 -2.91 -7.81 6.13
C SER A 7 -2.98 -7.00 7.43
N ASP A 8 -4.19 -6.58 7.83
CA ASP A 8 -4.46 -6.01 9.16
C ASP A 8 -3.63 -4.75 9.49
N LEU A 9 -3.41 -3.88 8.49
CA LEU A 9 -2.72 -2.61 8.70
C LEU A 9 -3.60 -1.60 9.45
N HIS A 10 -4.93 -1.66 9.25
CA HIS A 10 -5.88 -0.73 9.85
C HIS A 10 -5.44 0.74 9.74
N LEU A 11 -5.08 1.17 8.53
CA LEU A 11 -4.62 2.53 8.28
C LEU A 11 -5.70 3.52 8.70
N HIS A 12 -5.31 4.49 9.52
CA HIS A 12 -6.22 5.48 10.08
C HIS A 12 -5.52 6.83 10.30
N PRO A 13 -6.17 7.99 10.03
CA PRO A 13 -5.57 9.30 10.22
C PRO A 13 -5.07 9.60 11.64
N SER A 14 -5.66 8.97 12.65
CA SER A 14 -5.20 9.11 14.05
C SER A 14 -3.96 8.28 14.40
N ARG A 15 -3.48 7.42 13.49
CA ARG A 15 -2.28 6.58 13.64
C ARG A 15 -1.32 6.75 12.45
N PRO A 16 -0.82 7.98 12.20
CA PRO A 16 0.03 8.25 11.04
C PRO A 16 1.34 7.45 11.02
N GLU A 17 1.79 6.96 12.17
CA GLU A 17 2.98 6.13 12.30
C GLU A 17 2.88 4.81 11.52
N ILE A 18 1.69 4.20 11.47
CA ILE A 18 1.47 2.96 10.73
C ILE A 18 1.52 3.24 9.22
N THR A 19 0.90 4.34 8.80
CA THR A 19 0.93 4.81 7.42
C THR A 19 2.36 5.13 6.97
N GLN A 20 3.16 5.78 7.81
CA GLN A 20 4.56 6.05 7.50
C GLN A 20 5.38 4.77 7.40
N ALA A 21 5.20 3.82 8.32
CA ALA A 21 5.88 2.52 8.25
C ALA A 21 5.51 1.74 6.97
N PHE A 22 4.26 1.85 6.53
CA PHE A 22 3.82 1.30 5.25
C PHE A 22 4.50 1.96 4.05
N TYR A 23 4.68 3.29 4.05
CA TYR A 23 5.42 3.99 2.99
C TYR A 23 6.90 3.62 2.98
N ASP A 24 7.52 3.48 4.15
CA ASP A 24 8.90 3.03 4.27
C ASP A 24 9.05 1.60 3.74
N PHE A 25 8.07 0.72 4.01
CA PHE A 25 8.01 -0.63 3.44
C PHE A 25 7.88 -0.62 1.92
N LEU A 26 6.96 0.18 1.36
CA LEU A 26 6.77 0.32 -0.09
C LEU A 26 8.03 0.83 -0.80
N SER A 27 8.72 1.80 -0.22
CA SER A 27 9.88 2.44 -0.83
C SER A 27 11.18 1.63 -0.71
N SER A 28 11.21 0.60 0.14
CA SER A 28 12.37 -0.25 0.41
C SER A 28 12.12 -1.73 0.09
N THR A 29 11.62 -2.49 1.06
CA THR A 29 11.47 -3.95 1.01
C THR A 29 10.56 -4.39 -0.13
N ALA A 30 9.41 -3.75 -0.29
CA ALA A 30 8.42 -4.14 -1.29
C ALA A 30 8.98 -4.08 -2.72
N LYS A 31 9.93 -3.18 -3.02
CA LYS A 31 10.54 -3.08 -4.36
C LYS A 31 11.22 -4.36 -4.85
N GLN A 32 11.55 -5.27 -3.94
CA GLN A 32 12.18 -6.56 -4.25
C GLN A 32 11.16 -7.66 -4.54
N ALA A 33 9.87 -7.40 -4.28
CA ALA A 33 8.79 -8.35 -4.51
C ALA A 33 8.36 -8.34 -5.97
N GLU A 34 8.11 -9.53 -6.50
CA GLU A 34 7.47 -9.68 -7.81
C GLU A 34 6.00 -9.27 -7.75
N ALA A 35 5.33 -9.60 -6.65
CA ALA A 35 3.96 -9.16 -6.38
C ALA A 35 3.77 -8.93 -4.89
N LEU A 36 2.91 -7.96 -4.58
CA LEU A 36 2.44 -7.64 -3.23
C LEU A 36 0.93 -7.91 -3.16
N TYR A 37 0.53 -8.82 -2.29
CA TYR A 37 -0.87 -9.12 -2.00
C TYR A 37 -1.29 -8.52 -0.66
N ILE A 38 -2.42 -7.83 -0.65
CA ILE A 38 -3.02 -7.23 0.55
C ILE A 38 -4.28 -8.02 0.87
N LEU A 39 -4.28 -8.77 1.98
CA LEU A 39 -5.30 -9.76 2.33
C LEU A 39 -6.39 -9.20 3.25
N GLY A 40 -6.86 -7.98 2.97
CA GLY A 40 -7.93 -7.34 3.76
C GLY A 40 -7.41 -6.50 4.94
N ASP A 41 -8.35 -5.86 5.63
CA ASP A 41 -8.15 -4.99 6.79
C ASP A 41 -7.05 -3.94 6.59
N PHE A 42 -7.01 -3.38 5.38
CA PHE A 42 -6.01 -2.40 4.99
C PHE A 42 -6.29 -1.03 5.60
N PHE A 43 -7.55 -0.59 5.60
CA PHE A 43 -8.02 0.62 6.29
C PHE A 43 -8.81 0.23 7.54
N GLU A 44 -8.76 1.05 8.59
CA GLU A 44 -9.56 0.82 9.81
C GLU A 44 -11.06 0.88 9.52
N ALA A 45 -11.48 1.81 8.66
CA ALA A 45 -12.84 1.91 8.17
C ALA A 45 -12.83 2.37 6.72
N TRP A 46 -13.62 1.70 5.87
CA TRP A 46 -13.82 2.06 4.47
C TRP A 46 -15.29 2.39 4.24
N LEU A 47 -15.60 3.67 4.04
CA LEU A 47 -16.97 4.15 3.84
C LEU A 47 -17.45 3.95 2.39
N GLY A 48 -16.52 3.87 1.45
CA GLY A 48 -16.78 3.75 0.02
C GLY A 48 -15.65 4.39 -0.80
N ASP A 49 -15.71 4.21 -2.11
CA ASP A 49 -14.71 4.79 -3.03
C ASP A 49 -14.87 6.32 -3.19
N ASP A 50 -15.98 6.88 -2.69
CA ASP A 50 -16.29 8.30 -2.62
C ASP A 50 -15.75 8.98 -1.35
N ASP A 51 -15.06 8.23 -0.48
CA ASP A 51 -14.41 8.78 0.71
C ASP A 51 -13.35 9.84 0.33
N ASP A 52 -13.52 11.04 0.86
CA ASP A 52 -12.70 12.19 0.51
C ASP A 52 -11.51 12.42 1.45
N THR A 53 -11.32 11.54 2.44
CA THR A 53 -10.25 11.60 3.44
C THR A 53 -8.87 11.74 2.77
N PRO A 54 -8.13 12.83 3.04
CA PRO A 54 -6.86 13.10 2.37
C PRO A 54 -5.81 11.98 2.51
N MET A 55 -5.71 11.38 3.69
CA MET A 55 -4.76 10.29 3.94
C MET A 55 -5.07 9.06 3.07
N TYR A 56 -6.34 8.70 2.88
CA TYR A 56 -6.71 7.55 2.05
C TYR A 56 -6.35 7.81 0.58
N LYS A 57 -6.60 9.02 0.08
CA LYS A 57 -6.18 9.42 -1.26
C LYS A 57 -4.66 9.35 -1.44
N GLU A 58 -3.90 9.76 -0.43
CA GLU A 58 -2.44 9.66 -0.45
C GLU A 58 -1.98 8.20 -0.50
N VAL A 59 -2.53 7.32 0.35
CA VAL A 59 -2.22 5.88 0.36
C VAL A 59 -2.51 5.23 -0.99
N ILE A 60 -3.66 5.54 -1.60
CA ILE A 60 -4.04 5.05 -2.93
C ILE A 60 -3.04 5.53 -3.98
N GLN A 61 -2.63 6.80 -3.93
CA GLN A 61 -1.65 7.35 -4.86
C GLN A 61 -0.29 6.65 -4.71
N GLN A 62 0.19 6.43 -3.49
CA GLN A 62 1.45 5.71 -3.24
C GLN A 62 1.41 4.26 -3.75
N LEU A 63 0.28 3.57 -3.57
CA LEU A 63 0.08 2.22 -4.12
C LEU A 63 0.09 2.22 -5.64
N LYS A 64 -0.55 3.21 -6.27
CA LYS A 64 -0.55 3.37 -7.72
C LYS A 64 0.86 3.63 -8.24
N ASP A 65 1.58 4.57 -7.65
CA ASP A 65 2.95 4.91 -8.03
C ASP A 65 3.89 3.70 -7.86
N TYR A 66 3.71 2.92 -6.79
CA TYR A 66 4.43 1.67 -6.58
C TYR A 66 4.15 0.65 -7.69
N SER A 67 2.88 0.42 -8.02
CA SER A 67 2.47 -0.53 -9.07
C SER A 67 2.98 -0.13 -10.45
N GLU A 68 2.84 1.16 -10.81
CA GLU A 68 3.32 1.69 -12.08
C GLU A 68 4.86 1.67 -12.17
N GLY A 69 5.56 1.92 -11.05
CA GLY A 69 7.01 1.81 -10.96
C GLY A 69 7.52 0.36 -11.14
N GLN A 70 6.73 -0.64 -10.76
CA GLN A 70 7.05 -2.07 -10.96
C GLN A 70 6.81 -2.54 -12.42
N ASN A 71 5.89 -1.90 -13.15
CA ASN A 71 5.52 -2.28 -14.53
C ASN A 71 6.63 -2.05 -15.59
N ASN A 72 7.76 -1.45 -15.22
CA ASN A 72 8.94 -1.35 -16.08
C ASN A 72 9.93 -2.53 -15.93
N THR A 73 9.61 -3.52 -15.10
CA THR A 73 10.43 -4.72 -14.93
C THR A 73 9.92 -5.79 -15.90
N PRO A 74 10.70 -6.24 -16.89
CA PRO A 74 10.26 -7.27 -17.81
C PRO A 74 9.98 -8.56 -17.02
N ILE A 75 8.76 -9.07 -17.14
CA ILE A 75 8.43 -10.43 -16.71
C ILE A 75 9.19 -11.38 -17.66
N PRO A 76 10.02 -12.30 -17.16
CA PRO A 76 10.80 -13.21 -18.00
C PRO A 76 9.92 -14.18 -18.81
#